data_AF-A0A0A9YVT8-F1
#
_entry.id   AF-A0A0A9YVT8-F1
#
_cell.length_a   1.000
_cell.length_b   1.000
_cell.length_c   1.000
_cell.angle_alpha   90.00
_cell.angle_beta   90.00
_cell.angle_gamma   90.00
#
_symmetry.space_group_name_H-M   'P 1'
#
loop_
_entity.id
_entity.type
_entity.pdbx_description
1 polymer ?
#
loop_
_entity_poly.entity_id
_entity_poly.type
_entity_poly.pdbx_seq_one_letter_code
_entity_poly.pdbx_strand_id
1 'polypeptide(L)'
;MIRVTQICDGDRLRAPKHCLQYYLDNEGVVESFNYLPEPSRTAGYLNNLDYAVCIRKGSGMCSVMYSNEANGVEMPFDISNVDSDGAPTVPDGEAGAEVFNCPDDYIAV
;
A
#
# COMPACT_ATOMS: atom_id res chain seq x y z
N MET A 1 -14.98 -17.85 -3.22
CA MET A 1 -14.69 -18.92 -2.23
C MET A 1 -13.29 -18.69 -1.71
N ILE A 2 -13.12 -18.44 -0.42
CA ILE A 2 -11.80 -18.27 0.19
C ILE A 2 -11.25 -19.65 0.53
N ARG A 3 -9.99 -19.93 0.13
CA ARG A 3 -9.26 -21.14 0.52
C ARG A 3 -8.15 -20.75 1.48
N VAL A 4 -8.07 -21.47 2.59
CA VAL A 4 -7.05 -21.27 3.63
C VAL A 4 -6.18 -22.53 3.68
N THR A 5 -4.87 -22.34 3.69
CA THR A 5 -3.88 -23.42 3.83
C THR A 5 -2.97 -23.08 5.00
N GLN A 6 -2.75 -24.04 5.90
CA GLN A 6 -1.75 -23.89 6.97
C GLN A 6 -0.36 -24.20 6.42
N ILE A 7 0.63 -23.41 6.81
CA ILE A 7 2.04 -23.58 6.42
C ILE A 7 2.87 -24.06 7.61
N CYS A 8 3.86 -24.89 7.33
CA CYS A 8 4.81 -25.36 8.35
C CYS A 8 5.91 -24.34 8.62
N ASP A 9 6.55 -24.46 9.77
CA ASP A 9 7.77 -23.71 10.06
C ASP A 9 8.86 -24.04 9.03
N GLY A 10 9.44 -23.00 8.42
CA GLY A 10 10.50 -23.14 7.42
C GLY A 10 10.00 -23.33 5.99
N ASP A 11 8.69 -23.33 5.77
CA ASP A 11 8.12 -23.36 4.42
C ASP A 11 8.55 -22.13 3.59
N ARG A 12 8.75 -22.33 2.28
CA ARG A 12 9.01 -21.26 1.29
C ARG A 12 7.97 -20.14 1.32
N LEU A 13 6.72 -20.48 1.60
CA LEU A 13 5.58 -19.57 1.65
C LEU A 13 5.50 -18.81 2.98
N ARG A 14 6.36 -19.15 3.96
CA ARG A 14 6.41 -18.46 5.24
C ARG A 14 6.93 -17.04 5.07
N ALA A 15 6.09 -16.08 5.43
CA ALA A 15 6.49 -14.69 5.53
C ALA A 15 7.53 -14.48 6.66
N PRO A 16 8.47 -13.54 6.49
CA PRO A 16 9.33 -13.10 7.59
C PRO A 16 8.50 -12.52 8.76
N LYS A 17 9.12 -12.39 9.94
CA LYS A 17 8.45 -11.77 11.09
C LYS A 17 8.07 -10.32 10.75
N HIS A 18 6.91 -9.89 11.25
CA HIS A 18 6.34 -8.54 11.07
C HIS A 18 5.87 -8.20 9.64
N CYS A 19 5.84 -9.18 8.72
CA CYS A 19 5.27 -9.02 7.38
C CYS A 19 3.79 -9.37 7.38
N LEU A 20 2.91 -8.36 7.28
CA LEU A 20 1.46 -8.59 7.22
C LEU A 20 1.00 -8.89 5.77
N GLN A 21 1.75 -8.40 4.79
CA GLN A 21 1.64 -8.80 3.38
C GLN A 21 2.98 -9.39 2.93
N TYR A 22 2.95 -10.47 2.14
CA TYR A 22 4.16 -11.13 1.64
C TYR A 22 4.02 -11.52 0.17
N TYR A 23 4.75 -10.80 -0.69
CA TYR A 23 4.78 -11.02 -2.13
C TYR A 23 5.90 -11.98 -2.50
N LEU A 24 5.55 -13.01 -3.28
CA LEU A 24 6.45 -14.09 -3.69
C LEU A 24 6.87 -14.01 -5.15
N ASP A 25 6.10 -13.28 -5.95
CA ASP A 25 6.30 -13.12 -7.37
C ASP A 25 7.40 -12.09 -7.66
N ASN A 26 7.99 -12.18 -8.85
CA ASN A 26 9.09 -11.33 -9.27
C ASN A 26 8.63 -9.94 -9.76
N GLU A 27 7.35 -9.80 -10.07
CA GLU A 27 6.70 -8.57 -10.54
C GLU A 27 5.25 -8.56 -10.05
N GLY A 28 4.66 -7.38 -9.92
CA GLY A 28 3.29 -7.22 -9.48
C GLY A 28 3.00 -5.80 -8.99
N VAL A 29 1.79 -5.62 -8.48
CA VAL A 29 1.33 -4.36 -7.88
C VAL A 29 1.29 -4.53 -6.36
N VAL A 30 1.88 -3.59 -5.65
CA VAL A 30 1.81 -3.50 -4.18
C VAL A 30 0.72 -2.50 -3.83
N GLU A 31 -0.23 -2.92 -3.01
CA GLU A 31 -1.38 -2.10 -2.61
C GLU A 31 -1.51 -2.13 -1.09
N SER A 32 -1.81 -0.97 -0.50
CA SER A 32 -2.13 -0.91 0.91
C SER A 32 -3.43 -1.66 1.20
N PHE A 33 -3.62 -2.06 2.45
CA PHE A 33 -4.96 -2.49 2.89
C PHE A 33 -5.96 -1.34 2.71
N ASN A 34 -7.17 -1.66 2.26
CA ASN A 34 -8.21 -0.67 1.89
C ASN A 34 -7.85 0.26 0.72
N TYR A 35 -6.85 -0.08 -0.11
CA TYR A 35 -6.66 0.59 -1.39
C TYR A 35 -7.95 0.52 -2.24
N LEU A 36 -8.34 1.65 -2.81
CA LEU A 36 -9.40 1.76 -3.80
C LEU A 36 -8.82 2.47 -5.03
N PRO A 37 -9.04 1.95 -6.25
CA PRO A 37 -8.47 2.52 -7.47
C PRO A 37 -9.07 3.87 -7.86
N GLU A 38 -10.24 4.21 -7.30
CA GLU A 38 -10.91 5.49 -7.53
C GLU A 38 -10.97 6.28 -6.23
N PRO A 39 -10.79 7.61 -6.27
CA PRO A 39 -10.92 8.46 -5.10
C PRO A 39 -12.32 8.29 -4.49
N SER A 40 -12.37 7.86 -3.24
CA SER A 40 -13.59 7.62 -2.50
C SER A 40 -13.43 8.11 -1.08
N ARG A 41 -14.51 8.66 -0.51
CA ARG A 41 -14.57 9.05 0.92
C ARG A 41 -14.39 7.87 1.88
N THR A 42 -14.38 6.64 1.38
CA THR A 42 -14.10 5.42 2.15
C THR A 42 -12.71 4.85 1.89
N ALA A 43 -11.94 5.43 0.97
CA ALA A 43 -10.53 5.08 0.75
C ALA A 43 -9.70 5.77 1.85
N GLY A 44 -8.85 5.01 2.53
CA GLY A 44 -8.02 5.58 3.59
C GLY A 44 -7.25 4.51 4.35
N TYR A 45 -6.19 4.93 5.04
CA TYR A 45 -5.45 4.05 5.94
C TYR A 45 -6.35 3.55 7.08
N LEU A 46 -6.15 2.29 7.45
CA LEU A 46 -6.77 1.74 8.64
C LEU A 46 -6.14 2.38 9.88
N ASN A 47 -6.97 2.92 10.78
CA ASN A 47 -6.51 3.52 12.03
C ASN A 47 -5.68 2.53 12.85
N ASN A 48 -4.57 3.02 13.43
CA ASN A 48 -3.64 2.25 14.26
C ASN A 48 -3.06 0.99 13.57
N LEU A 49 -2.94 1.01 12.25
CA LEU A 49 -2.30 -0.09 11.52
C LEU A 49 -0.83 0.21 11.27
N ASP A 50 0.03 -0.42 12.07
CA ASP A 50 1.48 -0.46 11.87
C ASP A 50 1.84 -1.82 11.25
N TYR A 51 2.21 -1.82 9.97
CA TYR A 51 2.51 -3.04 9.23
C TYR A 51 3.60 -2.85 8.18
N ALA A 52 4.30 -3.95 7.89
CA ALA A 52 5.24 -4.01 6.79
C ALA A 52 4.69 -4.88 5.65
N VAL A 53 4.97 -4.42 4.43
CA VAL A 53 4.87 -5.24 3.22
C VAL A 53 6.24 -5.81 2.93
N CYS A 54 6.31 -7.12 2.76
CA CYS A 54 7.56 -7.81 2.47
C CYS A 54 7.53 -8.40 1.08
N ILE A 55 8.66 -8.27 0.37
CA ILE A 55 8.84 -8.81 -0.97
C ILE A 55 9.97 -9.83 -0.90
N ARG A 56 9.71 -11.04 -1.36
CA ARG A 56 10.74 -12.07 -1.45
C ARG A 56 11.74 -11.69 -2.53
N LYS A 57 13.03 -11.79 -2.21
CA LYS A 57 14.08 -11.67 -3.21
C LYS A 57 13.94 -12.76 -4.29
N GLY A 58 13.70 -12.34 -5.53
CA GLY A 58 13.66 -13.23 -6.69
C GLY A 58 15.00 -13.93 -6.94
N SER A 59 14.96 -15.18 -7.42
CA SER A 59 16.17 -15.93 -7.74
C SER A 59 16.93 -15.27 -8.89
N GLY A 60 18.20 -14.95 -8.69
CA GLY A 60 19.03 -14.25 -9.69
C GLY A 60 18.78 -12.75 -9.80
N MET A 61 17.95 -12.16 -8.94
CA MET A 61 17.68 -10.71 -8.91
C MET A 61 18.55 -10.00 -7.87
N CYS A 62 18.93 -8.75 -8.15
CA CYS A 62 19.81 -7.97 -7.27
C CYS A 62 19.07 -6.89 -6.46
N SER A 63 17.98 -6.34 -7.00
CA SER A 63 17.22 -5.24 -6.43
C SER A 63 15.72 -5.42 -6.67
N VAL A 64 14.93 -4.66 -5.92
CA VAL A 64 13.51 -4.41 -6.19
C VAL A 64 13.42 -3.02 -6.80
N MET A 65 12.63 -2.87 -7.86
CA MET A 65 12.36 -1.57 -8.49
C MET A 65 10.90 -1.23 -8.27
N TYR A 66 10.64 0.00 -7.83
CA TYR A 66 9.29 0.53 -7.67
C TYR A 66 9.03 1.52 -8.79
N SER A 67 7.81 1.51 -9.31
CA SER A 67 7.27 2.51 -10.22
C SER A 67 5.86 2.83 -9.75
N ASN A 68 5.51 4.10 -9.78
CA ASN A 68 4.17 4.63 -9.57
C ASN A 68 3.53 5.02 -10.91
N GLU A 69 4.00 4.45 -12.02
CA GLU A 69 3.48 4.77 -13.36
C GLU A 69 2.33 3.83 -13.74
N ALA A 70 1.18 4.41 -14.11
CA ALA A 70 0.09 3.70 -14.76
C ALA A 70 -0.08 4.23 -16.19
N ASN A 71 0.07 3.36 -17.19
CA ASN A 71 -0.11 3.70 -18.62
C ASN A 71 0.74 4.89 -19.11
N GLY A 72 2.00 5.03 -18.69
CA GLY A 72 2.84 6.16 -19.10
C GLY A 72 2.65 7.43 -18.27
N VAL A 73 1.81 7.39 -17.24
CA VAL A 73 1.51 8.55 -16.39
C VAL A 73 1.96 8.25 -14.96
N GLU A 74 2.79 9.12 -14.42
CA GLU A 74 3.18 9.09 -13.01
C GLU A 74 1.94 9.37 -12.14
N MET A 75 1.59 8.41 -11.30
CA MET A 75 0.48 8.52 -10.37
C MET A 75 1.04 8.94 -9.01
N PRO A 76 0.46 9.97 -8.36
CA PRO A 76 0.84 10.29 -7.00
C PRO A 76 0.52 9.11 -6.10
N PHE A 77 1.47 8.73 -5.25
CA PHE A 77 1.19 7.90 -4.09
C PHE A 77 0.69 8.87 -3.01
N ASP A 78 -0.62 9.15 -3.01
CA ASP A 78 -1.24 10.13 -2.13
C ASP A 78 -2.65 9.68 -1.75
N ILE A 79 -3.06 9.97 -0.51
CA ILE A 79 -4.43 9.82 -0.05
C ILE A 79 -5.08 11.20 -0.02
N SER A 80 -6.14 11.36 -0.82
CA SER A 80 -6.95 12.57 -0.85
C SER A 80 -8.36 12.31 -0.33
N ASN A 81 -8.73 12.94 0.79
CA ASN A 81 -10.11 12.97 1.25
C ASN A 81 -10.87 14.09 0.55
N VAL A 82 -11.23 13.90 -0.72
CA VAL A 82 -11.98 14.90 -1.49
C VAL A 82 -13.46 14.56 -1.62
N ASP A 83 -14.30 15.59 -1.75
CA ASP A 83 -15.70 15.43 -2.07
C ASP A 83 -15.90 15.13 -3.57
N SER A 84 -17.15 15.03 -4.00
CA SER A 84 -17.49 14.74 -5.40
C SER A 84 -17.04 15.83 -6.37
N ASP A 85 -16.74 17.03 -5.87
CA ASP A 85 -16.31 18.20 -6.63
C ASP A 85 -14.78 18.41 -6.52
N GLY A 86 -14.07 17.50 -5.84
CA GLY A 86 -12.62 17.56 -5.66
C GLY A 86 -12.17 18.48 -4.52
N ALA A 87 -13.09 19.01 -3.71
CA ALA A 87 -12.74 19.84 -2.57
C ALA A 87 -12.35 19.00 -1.35
N PRO A 88 -11.36 19.43 -0.54
CA PRO A 88 -11.02 18.74 0.72
C PRO A 88 -12.24 18.57 1.63
N THR A 89 -12.38 17.39 2.22
CA THR A 89 -13.49 17.08 3.14
C THR A 89 -13.10 17.29 4.60
N VAL A 90 -11.80 17.45 4.88
CA VAL A 90 -11.27 17.72 6.22
C VAL A 90 -10.84 19.20 6.31
N PRO A 91 -11.32 19.95 7.32
CA PRO A 91 -10.91 21.34 7.54
C PRO A 91 -9.42 21.48 7.93
N ASP A 92 -8.86 22.67 7.67
CA ASP A 92 -7.50 23.03 8.08
C ASP A 92 -7.26 22.77 9.58
N GLY A 93 -6.23 21.98 9.90
CA GLY A 93 -5.82 21.68 11.29
C GLY A 93 -6.53 20.50 11.97
N GLU A 94 -7.43 19.79 11.28
CA GLU A 94 -7.99 18.53 11.76
C GLU A 94 -7.24 17.31 11.20
N ALA A 95 -6.96 16.30 12.02
CA ALA A 95 -6.24 15.11 11.56
C ALA A 95 -7.06 14.37 10.49
N GLY A 96 -6.55 14.39 9.25
CA GLY A 96 -7.10 13.68 8.11
C GLY A 96 -5.97 13.14 7.23
N ALA A 97 -6.24 12.09 6.46
CA ALA A 97 -5.35 11.61 5.41
C ALA A 97 -5.48 12.55 4.20
N GLU A 98 -4.95 13.76 4.34
CA GLU A 98 -4.92 14.78 3.29
C GLU A 98 -3.56 15.47 3.26
N VAL A 99 -3.22 16.04 2.09
CA VAL A 99 -2.00 16.80 1.80
C VAL A 99 -1.71 17.91 2.83
N PHE A 100 -2.72 18.44 3.53
CA PHE A 100 -2.51 19.50 4.52
C PHE A 100 -2.01 19.01 5.89
N ASN A 101 -2.33 17.78 6.29
CA ASN A 101 -1.99 17.24 7.62
C ASN A 101 -1.04 16.03 7.58
N CYS A 102 -1.02 15.30 6.46
CA CYS A 102 -0.04 14.25 6.14
C CYS A 102 0.43 14.47 4.68
N PRO A 103 1.28 15.49 4.43
CA PRO A 103 1.58 15.97 3.08
C PRO A 103 2.30 14.96 2.17
N ASP A 104 2.98 13.99 2.76
CA ASP A 104 3.90 13.12 2.03
C ASP A 104 3.68 11.67 2.46
N ASP A 105 3.14 10.86 1.55
CA ASP A 105 3.31 9.42 1.60
C ASP A 105 4.60 9.04 0.86
N TYR A 106 5.43 8.19 1.45
CA TYR A 106 6.72 7.79 0.87
C TYR A 106 7.02 6.32 1.08
N ILE A 107 7.73 5.73 0.11
CA ILE A 107 8.33 4.39 0.26
C ILE A 107 9.66 4.56 1.00
N ALA A 108 9.72 4.09 2.25
CA ALA A 108 10.98 3.97 2.99
C ALA A 108 11.65 2.63 2.68
N VAL A 109 12.94 2.66 2.33
CA VAL A 109 13.79 1.49 2.02
C VAL A 109 14.99 1.40 2.95
#